data_AF-A0ABD3QLY1-F1
#
_entry.id   AF-A0ABD3QLY1-F1
#
_cell.length_a   1.000
_cell.length_b   1.000
_cell.length_c   1.000
_cell.angle_alpha   90.00
_cell.angle_beta   90.00
_cell.angle_gamma   90.00
#
_symmetry.space_group_name_H-M   'P 1'
#
loop_
_entity.id
_entity.type
_entity.pdbx_description
1 polymer ?
#
loop_
_entity_poly.entity_id
_entity_poly.type
_entity_poly.pdbx_seq_one_letter_code
_entity_poly.pdbx_strand_id
1 'polypeptide(L)'
;MSMEGRSKYLHQVASKLRIALGREARHLVKVIPNLGFILGGESADQHQGQDCANAQSRIQYLLCQLVDVISSSSGAPIVLFLDDLQWSDRASISAINQLLVFVRHSVQTSLKEYALKYSVLIEALESKIDTPLIEPLHVAIAEGIIDKIDGSYSFGHDKLQEAAYNLMLPEDRCLFHSKFGLALVHRQLDLIDDGMLFTAASQINLGGPAAINNAEQSVQMASLNLTVGTKAMEMSDFSSAYSFFDHEISFLKKRHWQEHYDLSLQLFECASICALAKGDVVSLTLLSDQILRFAKRFEDKLNTMFDKVTVLTYTSKLPESVSMAISVLSQLGIELPETSESDLKT
;
A
#
# COMPACT_ATOMS: atom_id res chain seq x y z
N MET A 1 -0.29 -14.74 -1.56
CA MET A 1 -1.28 -15.82 -1.85
C MET A 1 -0.53 -17.06 -2.33
N SER A 2 -0.66 -18.20 -1.63
CA SER A 2 -0.01 -19.47 -2.02
C SER A 2 -0.53 -19.99 -3.37
N MET A 3 0.23 -20.86 -4.05
CA MET A 3 -0.18 -21.49 -5.32
C MET A 3 -1.56 -22.18 -5.22
N GLU A 4 -1.83 -22.87 -4.11
CA GLU A 4 -3.14 -23.48 -3.81
C GLU A 4 -4.25 -22.45 -3.61
N GLY A 5 -3.95 -21.31 -2.95
CA GLY A 5 -4.89 -20.21 -2.80
C GLY A 5 -5.29 -19.57 -4.14
N ARG A 6 -4.33 -19.43 -5.07
CA ARG A 6 -4.57 -18.93 -6.44
C ARG A 6 -5.47 -19.85 -7.25
N SER A 7 -5.23 -21.16 -7.18
CA SER A 7 -6.07 -22.16 -7.87
C SER A 7 -7.51 -22.14 -7.36
N LYS A 8 -7.71 -22.12 -6.03
CA LYS A 8 -9.03 -22.08 -5.41
C LYS A 8 -9.82 -20.79 -5.76
N TYR A 9 -9.14 -19.65 -5.77
CA TYR A 9 -9.73 -18.37 -6.17
C TYR A 9 -10.17 -18.37 -7.63
N LEU A 10 -9.32 -18.84 -8.55
CA LEU A 10 -9.66 -18.92 -9.97
C LEU A 10 -10.88 -19.82 -10.22
N HIS A 11 -10.98 -20.96 -9.52
CA HIS A 11 -12.16 -21.82 -9.62
C HIS A 11 -13.44 -21.14 -9.11
N GLN A 12 -13.36 -20.39 -8.01
CA GLN A 12 -14.50 -19.65 -7.47
C GLN A 12 -14.98 -18.55 -8.43
N VAL A 13 -14.06 -17.73 -8.95
CA VAL A 13 -14.37 -16.68 -9.92
C VAL A 13 -14.95 -17.27 -11.20
N ALA A 14 -14.33 -18.33 -11.74
CA ALA A 14 -14.83 -19.02 -12.93
C ALA A 14 -16.26 -19.56 -12.74
N SER A 15 -16.57 -20.13 -11.58
CA SER A 15 -17.92 -20.62 -11.28
C SER A 15 -18.97 -19.49 -11.27
N LYS A 16 -18.66 -18.37 -10.62
CA LYS A 16 -19.54 -17.20 -10.58
C LYS A 16 -19.71 -16.57 -11.95
N LEU A 17 -18.63 -16.49 -12.74
CA LEU A 17 -18.68 -15.96 -14.10
C LEU A 17 -19.56 -16.82 -15.02
N ARG A 18 -19.48 -18.15 -14.92
CA ARG A 18 -20.38 -19.04 -15.69
C ARG A 18 -21.85 -18.83 -15.32
N ILE A 19 -22.14 -18.60 -14.04
CA ILE A 19 -23.50 -18.33 -13.56
C ILE A 19 -24.00 -16.97 -14.08
N ALA A 20 -23.19 -15.92 -13.93
CA ALA A 20 -23.59 -14.55 -14.28
C ALA A 20 -23.68 -14.31 -15.79
N LEU A 21 -22.72 -14.83 -16.56
CA LEU A 21 -22.66 -14.64 -18.02
C LEU A 21 -23.50 -15.67 -18.78
N GLY A 22 -23.79 -16.82 -18.18
CA GLY A 22 -24.65 -17.87 -18.73
C GLY A 22 -24.24 -18.32 -20.14
N ARG A 23 -25.23 -18.64 -20.97
CA ARG A 23 -25.02 -19.07 -22.37
C ARG A 23 -24.54 -17.95 -23.29
N GLU A 24 -24.63 -16.70 -22.84
CA GLU A 24 -24.25 -15.51 -23.60
C GLU A 24 -22.74 -15.20 -23.48
N ALA A 25 -22.02 -15.87 -22.57
CA ALA A 25 -20.57 -15.75 -22.40
C ALA A 25 -19.78 -15.94 -23.70
N ARG A 26 -20.29 -16.77 -24.63
CA ARG A 26 -19.72 -16.99 -25.97
C ARG A 26 -19.52 -15.69 -26.76
N HIS A 27 -20.38 -14.69 -26.57
CA HIS A 27 -20.26 -13.41 -27.27
C HIS A 27 -19.10 -12.59 -26.71
N LEU A 28 -18.83 -12.69 -25.42
CA LEU A 28 -17.70 -12.03 -24.77
C LEU A 28 -16.38 -12.75 -25.06
N VAL A 29 -16.38 -14.08 -25.14
CA VAL A 29 -15.20 -14.87 -25.55
C VAL A 29 -14.76 -14.55 -26.98
N LYS A 30 -15.68 -14.21 -27.89
CA LYS A 30 -15.33 -13.73 -29.24
C LYS A 30 -14.55 -12.41 -29.22
N VAL A 31 -14.79 -11.55 -28.23
CA VAL A 31 -14.13 -10.23 -28.08
C VAL A 31 -12.87 -10.34 -27.21
N ILE A 32 -12.90 -11.19 -26.18
CA ILE A 32 -11.81 -11.43 -25.23
C ILE A 32 -11.51 -12.94 -25.23
N PRO A 33 -10.70 -13.44 -26.19
CA PRO A 33 -10.45 -14.88 -26.35
C PRO A 33 -9.89 -15.53 -25.09
N ASN A 34 -9.05 -14.80 -24.34
CA ASN A 34 -8.43 -15.29 -23.10
C ASN A 34 -9.45 -15.64 -22.01
N LEU A 35 -10.66 -15.07 -22.06
CA LEU A 35 -11.74 -15.42 -21.13
C LEU A 35 -12.17 -16.89 -21.27
N GLY A 36 -11.98 -17.49 -22.44
CA GLY A 36 -12.27 -18.91 -22.69
C GLY A 36 -11.46 -19.85 -21.79
N PHE A 37 -10.21 -19.51 -21.47
CA PHE A 37 -9.38 -20.30 -20.55
C PHE A 37 -9.91 -20.28 -19.12
N ILE A 38 -10.44 -19.13 -18.68
CA ILE A 38 -11.02 -18.96 -17.34
C ILE A 38 -12.36 -19.69 -17.22
N LEU A 39 -13.17 -19.63 -18.27
CA LEU A 39 -14.48 -20.28 -18.31
C LEU A 39 -14.41 -21.80 -18.58
N GLY A 40 -13.21 -22.35 -18.83
CA GLY A 40 -12.98 -23.79 -19.04
C GLY A 40 -13.47 -24.27 -20.41
N GLY A 41 -12.98 -23.62 -21.45
CA GLY A 41 -13.46 -23.69 -22.83
C GLY A 41 -13.97 -25.04 -23.33
N GLU A 42 -15.19 -25.02 -23.88
CA GLU A 42 -15.52 -25.63 -25.17
C GLU A 42 -16.92 -25.19 -25.61
N SER A 43 -17.18 -25.30 -26.92
CA SER A 43 -18.38 -24.90 -27.68
C SER A 43 -18.53 -23.43 -28.05
N ALA A 44 -17.44 -22.84 -28.57
CA ALA A 44 -17.55 -21.85 -29.63
C ALA A 44 -17.69 -22.55 -31.00
N ASP A 45 -18.72 -23.37 -31.20
CA ASP A 45 -19.21 -23.61 -32.56
C ASP A 45 -20.58 -24.27 -32.61
N GLN A 46 -21.32 -23.92 -33.66
CA GLN A 46 -22.67 -24.36 -34.02
C GLN A 46 -23.82 -23.65 -33.31
N HIS A 47 -24.15 -22.44 -33.79
CA HIS A 47 -25.49 -22.10 -34.29
C HIS A 47 -25.38 -20.76 -35.04
N GLN A 48 -25.50 -20.80 -36.37
CA GLN A 48 -25.80 -19.63 -37.19
C GLN A 48 -27.22 -19.19 -36.84
N GLY A 49 -27.34 -18.14 -36.03
CA GLY A 49 -28.62 -17.56 -35.63
C GLY A 49 -28.50 -16.04 -35.54
N GLN A 50 -29.05 -15.37 -36.56
CA GLN A 50 -29.48 -13.98 -36.63
C GLN A 50 -28.83 -12.99 -35.62
N ASP A 51 -27.88 -12.19 -36.09
CA ASP A 51 -27.48 -10.95 -35.40
C ASP A 51 -28.63 -9.93 -35.49
N CYS A 52 -29.55 -9.99 -34.52
CA CYS A 52 -30.66 -9.05 -34.40
C CYS A 52 -30.28 -7.87 -33.50
N ALA A 53 -30.28 -6.66 -34.08
CA ALA A 53 -30.47 -5.31 -33.53
C ALA A 53 -29.72 -4.81 -32.27
N ASN A 54 -29.22 -5.66 -31.37
CA ASN A 54 -28.75 -5.29 -30.02
C ASN A 54 -27.39 -5.90 -29.64
N ALA A 55 -26.56 -6.31 -30.62
CA ALA A 55 -25.28 -6.97 -30.36
C ALA A 55 -24.33 -6.12 -29.49
N GLN A 56 -24.30 -4.80 -29.71
CA GLN A 56 -23.51 -3.86 -28.92
C GLN A 56 -23.97 -3.80 -27.47
N SER A 57 -25.25 -3.53 -27.21
CA SER A 57 -25.81 -3.43 -25.85
C SER A 57 -25.64 -4.73 -25.06
N ARG A 58 -25.69 -5.87 -25.74
CA ARG A 58 -25.41 -7.18 -25.13
C ARG A 58 -23.95 -7.32 -24.68
N ILE A 59 -22.99 -6.95 -25.53
CA ILE A 59 -21.56 -6.97 -25.15
C ILE A 59 -21.29 -6.02 -23.99
N GLN A 60 -21.88 -4.81 -24.03
CA GLN A 60 -21.77 -3.82 -22.95
C GLN A 60 -22.29 -4.37 -21.61
N TYR A 61 -23.47 -4.99 -21.62
CA TYR A 61 -24.04 -5.64 -20.43
C TYR A 61 -23.15 -6.78 -19.90
N LEU A 62 -22.64 -7.64 -20.79
CA LEU A 62 -21.77 -8.75 -20.40
C LEU A 62 -20.43 -8.28 -19.84
N LEU A 63 -19.87 -7.17 -20.34
CA LEU A 63 -18.69 -6.53 -19.78
C LEU A 63 -18.94 -6.01 -18.35
N CYS A 64 -20.09 -5.39 -18.11
CA CYS A 64 -20.47 -4.93 -16.77
C CYS A 64 -20.58 -6.10 -15.79
N GLN A 65 -21.25 -7.19 -16.19
CA GLN A 65 -21.37 -8.41 -15.38
C GLN A 65 -20.02 -9.08 -15.10
N LEU A 66 -19.11 -9.08 -16.09
CA LEU A 66 -17.74 -9.57 -15.91
C LEU A 66 -17.03 -8.78 -14.79
N VAL A 67 -17.06 -7.46 -14.86
CA VAL A 67 -16.41 -6.60 -13.86
C VAL A 67 -17.08 -6.71 -12.50
N ASP A 68 -18.41 -6.82 -12.44
CA ASP A 68 -19.16 -7.02 -11.19
C ASP A 68 -18.76 -8.30 -10.46
N VAL A 69 -18.67 -9.41 -11.20
CA VAL A 69 -18.29 -10.70 -10.61
C VAL A 69 -16.84 -10.70 -10.14
N ILE A 70 -15.92 -10.11 -10.91
CA ILE A 70 -14.52 -10.03 -10.49
C ILE A 70 -14.40 -9.14 -9.25
N SER A 71 -15.04 -7.97 -9.23
CA SER A 71 -14.97 -7.02 -8.11
C SER A 71 -15.62 -7.58 -6.85
N SER A 72 -16.75 -8.28 -6.98
CA SER A 72 -17.44 -8.91 -5.85
C SER A 72 -16.80 -10.22 -5.38
N SER A 73 -15.77 -10.71 -6.07
CA SER A 73 -15.08 -11.96 -5.72
C SER A 73 -13.72 -11.76 -5.09
N SER A 74 -13.09 -10.60 -5.27
CA SER A 74 -11.87 -10.22 -4.56
C SER A 74 -12.12 -9.08 -3.59
N GLY A 75 -11.63 -9.19 -2.35
CA GLY A 75 -11.45 -8.02 -1.48
C GLY A 75 -10.33 -7.07 -1.93
N ALA A 76 -9.78 -7.28 -3.13
CA ALA A 76 -8.69 -6.49 -3.70
C ALA A 76 -9.25 -5.46 -4.70
N PRO A 77 -8.61 -4.28 -4.81
CA PRO A 77 -8.99 -3.28 -5.80
C PRO A 77 -8.72 -3.78 -7.23
N ILE A 78 -9.65 -3.50 -8.14
CA ILE A 78 -9.48 -3.78 -9.57
C ILE A 78 -8.97 -2.52 -10.26
N VAL A 79 -7.89 -2.66 -11.01
CA VAL A 79 -7.35 -1.60 -11.87
C VAL A 79 -7.69 -1.94 -13.31
N LEU A 80 -8.44 -1.05 -13.98
CA LEU A 80 -8.72 -1.15 -15.41
C LEU A 80 -7.73 -0.25 -16.17
N PHE A 81 -6.90 -0.86 -17.01
CA PHE A 81 -6.00 -0.14 -17.91
C PHE A 81 -6.66 -0.03 -19.30
N LEU A 82 -6.80 1.20 -19.79
CA LEU A 82 -7.37 1.48 -21.11
C LEU A 82 -6.26 2.02 -22.01
N ASP A 83 -5.86 1.22 -22.99
CA ASP A 83 -4.86 1.61 -24.01
C ASP A 83 -5.55 2.00 -25.32
N ASP A 84 -4.83 2.70 -26.21
CA ASP A 84 -5.29 3.09 -27.55
C ASP A 84 -6.63 3.85 -27.60
N LEU A 85 -6.98 4.59 -26.54
CA LEU A 85 -8.21 5.39 -26.47
C LEU A 85 -8.34 6.38 -27.63
N GLN A 86 -7.21 6.90 -28.14
CA GLN A 86 -7.18 7.80 -29.29
C GLN A 86 -7.74 7.18 -30.59
N TRP A 87 -7.86 5.85 -30.68
CA TRP A 87 -8.40 5.13 -31.84
C TRP A 87 -9.79 4.55 -31.59
N SER A 88 -10.41 4.86 -30.44
CA SER A 88 -11.73 4.34 -30.08
C SER A 88 -12.85 4.94 -30.93
N ASP A 89 -13.71 4.07 -31.46
CA ASP A 89 -14.93 4.49 -32.13
C ASP A 89 -16.05 4.86 -31.11
N ARG A 90 -17.17 5.39 -31.63
CA ARG A 90 -18.30 5.80 -30.78
C ARG A 90 -18.90 4.64 -29.99
N ALA A 91 -18.86 3.41 -30.52
CA ALA A 91 -19.40 2.24 -29.85
C ALA A 91 -18.53 1.83 -28.65
N SER A 92 -17.21 1.89 -28.81
CA SER A 92 -16.20 1.62 -27.78
C SER A 92 -16.28 2.64 -26.64
N ILE A 93 -16.38 3.94 -26.96
CA ILE A 93 -16.55 5.00 -25.97
C ILE A 93 -17.87 4.82 -25.19
N SER A 94 -18.95 4.48 -25.88
CA SER A 94 -20.25 4.20 -25.25
C SER A 94 -20.17 3.02 -24.27
N ALA A 95 -19.43 1.96 -24.63
CA ALA A 95 -19.21 0.81 -23.75
C ALA A 95 -18.41 1.17 -22.50
N ILE A 96 -17.34 1.96 -22.64
CA ILE A 96 -16.55 2.45 -21.52
C ILE A 96 -17.40 3.31 -20.58
N ASN A 97 -18.20 4.24 -21.12
CA ASN A 97 -19.07 5.09 -20.31
C ASN A 97 -20.11 4.27 -19.52
N GLN A 98 -20.73 3.27 -20.13
CA GLN A 98 -21.65 2.40 -19.42
C GLN A 98 -20.95 1.59 -18.32
N LEU A 99 -19.74 1.09 -18.58
CA LEU A 99 -18.96 0.39 -17.57
C LEU A 99 -18.66 1.29 -16.36
N LEU A 100 -18.25 2.53 -16.60
CA LEU A 100 -17.96 3.51 -15.55
C LEU A 100 -19.21 3.88 -14.74
N VAL A 101 -20.35 4.09 -15.42
CA VAL A 101 -21.64 4.36 -14.76
C VAL A 101 -22.10 3.15 -13.93
N PHE A 102 -21.95 1.94 -14.47
CA PHE A 102 -22.31 0.71 -13.79
C PHE A 102 -21.46 0.48 -12.54
N VAL A 103 -20.14 0.61 -12.63
CA VAL A 103 -19.21 0.52 -11.48
C VAL A 103 -19.60 1.56 -10.41
N ARG A 104 -19.93 2.79 -10.82
CA ARG A 104 -20.38 3.84 -9.90
C ARG A 104 -21.65 3.45 -9.13
N HIS A 105 -22.60 2.76 -9.78
CA HIS A 105 -23.83 2.29 -9.13
C HIS A 105 -23.61 1.07 -8.23
N SER A 106 -22.78 0.10 -8.62
CA SER A 106 -22.45 -1.07 -7.77
C SER A 106 -21.75 -0.64 -6.47
N VAL A 107 -20.94 0.42 -6.51
CA VAL A 107 -20.24 0.95 -5.33
C VAL A 107 -21.15 1.78 -4.41
N GLN A 108 -22.29 2.29 -4.90
CA GLN A 108 -23.19 3.22 -4.20
C GLN A 108 -23.86 2.66 -2.93
N THR A 109 -23.97 1.34 -2.79
CA THR A 109 -24.57 0.69 -1.60
C THR A 109 -23.59 0.64 -0.42
N SER A 110 -22.28 0.54 -0.69
CA SER A 110 -21.22 0.61 0.34
C SER A 110 -20.80 2.05 0.66
N LEU A 111 -21.10 3.02 -0.22
CA LEU A 111 -20.65 4.41 -0.10
C LEU A 111 -21.41 5.28 0.90
N LYS A 112 -22.67 4.97 1.27
CA LYS A 112 -23.42 5.80 2.23
C LYS A 112 -22.77 5.82 3.62
N GLU A 113 -22.18 4.71 4.03
CA GLU A 113 -21.45 4.59 5.29
C GLU A 113 -20.11 5.35 5.25
N TYR A 114 -19.40 5.28 4.11
CA TYR A 114 -18.17 6.04 3.87
C TYR A 114 -18.42 7.56 3.80
N ALA A 115 -19.46 8.01 3.08
CA ALA A 115 -19.81 9.42 2.98
C ALA A 115 -20.13 10.02 4.37
N LEU A 116 -20.86 9.27 5.21
CA LEU A 116 -21.13 9.65 6.60
C LEU A 116 -19.83 9.68 7.44
N LYS A 117 -18.96 8.68 7.27
CA LYS A 117 -17.65 8.59 7.94
C LYS A 117 -16.74 9.79 7.61
N TYR A 118 -16.65 10.22 6.36
CA TYR A 118 -15.82 11.36 5.95
C TYR A 118 -16.41 12.73 6.33
N SER A 119 -17.74 12.87 6.35
CA SER A 119 -18.38 14.10 6.88
C SER A 119 -18.06 14.30 8.36
N VAL A 120 -18.21 13.23 9.16
CA VAL A 120 -17.86 13.21 10.59
C VAL A 120 -16.35 13.39 10.83
N LEU A 121 -15.52 13.01 9.85
CA LEU A 121 -14.07 13.23 9.90
C LEU A 121 -13.74 14.72 9.87
N ILE A 122 -14.25 15.46 8.89
CA ILE A 122 -13.93 16.87 8.68
C ILE A 122 -14.44 17.73 9.84
N GLU A 123 -15.64 17.46 10.33
CA GLU A 123 -16.20 18.18 11.48
C GLU A 123 -15.32 18.06 12.73
N ALA A 124 -14.81 16.87 13.03
CA ALA A 124 -13.93 16.74 14.20
C ALA A 124 -12.49 17.17 13.92
N LEU A 125 -12.03 17.13 12.67
CA LEU A 125 -10.76 17.77 12.31
C LEU A 125 -10.85 19.26 12.59
N GLU A 126 -11.87 19.95 12.09
CA GLU A 126 -12.12 21.37 12.37
C GLU A 126 -12.15 21.67 13.87
N SER A 127 -12.88 20.85 14.65
CA SER A 127 -12.93 20.99 16.12
C SER A 127 -11.57 20.78 16.80
N LYS A 128 -10.71 19.90 16.28
CA LYS A 128 -9.41 19.59 16.89
C LYS A 128 -8.31 20.55 16.47
N ILE A 129 -8.38 21.08 15.26
CA ILE A 129 -7.36 21.99 14.74
C ILE A 129 -7.71 23.46 14.98
N ASP A 130 -8.89 23.80 15.52
CA ASP A 130 -9.29 25.18 15.81
C ASP A 130 -9.09 26.10 14.58
N THR A 131 -9.47 25.60 13.41
CA THR A 131 -9.34 26.31 12.13
C THR A 131 -10.56 25.93 11.30
N PRO A 132 -11.34 26.90 10.80
CA PRO A 132 -12.53 26.61 10.01
C PRO A 132 -12.13 25.89 8.72
N LEU A 133 -12.72 24.72 8.46
CA LEU A 133 -12.49 23.91 7.27
C LEU A 133 -13.75 23.86 6.39
N ILE A 134 -14.91 23.68 7.01
CA ILE A 134 -16.18 23.41 6.30
C ILE A 134 -16.57 24.60 5.43
N GLU A 135 -16.53 25.81 5.98
CA GLU A 135 -16.92 27.02 5.24
C GLU A 135 -15.98 27.32 4.06
N PRO A 136 -14.63 27.33 4.24
CA PRO A 136 -13.72 27.46 3.10
C PRO A 136 -13.88 26.35 2.04
N LEU A 137 -14.17 25.11 2.44
CA LEU A 137 -14.41 24.01 1.50
C LEU A 137 -15.68 24.24 0.68
N HIS A 138 -16.76 24.78 1.27
CA HIS A 138 -17.96 25.14 0.53
C HIS A 138 -17.69 26.20 -0.53
N VAL A 139 -16.92 27.24 -0.18
CA VAL A 139 -16.51 28.28 -1.13
C VAL A 139 -15.66 27.67 -2.25
N ALA A 140 -14.68 26.82 -1.93
CA ALA A 140 -13.81 26.18 -2.91
C ALA A 140 -14.58 25.25 -3.89
N ILE A 141 -15.65 24.61 -3.42
CA ILE A 141 -16.55 23.83 -4.28
C ILE A 141 -17.34 24.74 -5.22
N ALA A 142 -17.91 25.84 -4.71
CA ALA A 142 -18.66 26.79 -5.52
C ALA A 142 -17.80 27.43 -6.63
N GLU A 143 -16.51 27.64 -6.36
CA GLU A 143 -15.53 28.17 -7.31
C GLU A 143 -14.93 27.10 -8.24
N GLY A 144 -15.32 25.82 -8.10
CA GLY A 144 -14.82 24.73 -8.94
C GLY A 144 -13.35 24.38 -8.72
N ILE A 145 -12.78 24.75 -7.56
CA ILE A 145 -11.40 24.44 -7.17
C ILE A 145 -11.32 23.02 -6.59
N ILE A 146 -12.36 22.63 -5.86
CA ILE A 146 -12.48 21.33 -5.19
C ILE A 146 -13.77 20.66 -5.64
N ASP A 147 -13.67 19.39 -6.03
CA ASP A 147 -14.80 18.52 -6.26
C ASP A 147 -15.22 17.85 -4.96
N LYS A 148 -16.53 17.76 -4.73
CA LYS A 148 -17.11 16.95 -3.65
C LYS A 148 -17.93 15.82 -4.27
N ILE A 149 -17.40 14.60 -4.17
CA ILE A 149 -18.05 13.39 -4.70
C ILE A 149 -18.26 12.43 -3.54
N ASP A 150 -19.53 12.11 -3.25
CA ASP A 150 -19.91 11.11 -2.25
C ASP A 150 -19.27 11.34 -0.86
N GLY A 151 -19.17 12.60 -0.43
CA GLY A 151 -18.61 12.99 0.88
C GLY A 151 -17.07 13.12 0.92
N SER A 152 -16.38 12.72 -0.15
CA SER A 152 -14.95 12.93 -0.33
C SER A 152 -14.67 14.24 -1.05
N TYR A 153 -13.54 14.86 -0.70
CA TYR A 153 -13.08 16.13 -1.27
C TYR A 153 -11.79 15.87 -2.05
N SER A 154 -11.70 16.38 -3.27
CA SER A 154 -10.50 16.30 -4.10
C SER A 154 -10.28 17.60 -4.87
N PHE A 155 -9.04 18.01 -5.10
CA PHE A 155 -8.78 19.11 -6.02
C PHE A 155 -9.26 18.74 -7.42
N GLY A 156 -9.90 19.68 -8.12
CA GLY A 156 -10.34 19.45 -9.51
C GLY A 156 -9.17 19.24 -10.48
N HIS A 157 -7.96 19.64 -10.09
CA HIS A 157 -6.72 19.39 -10.83
C HIS A 157 -5.48 19.48 -9.92
N ASP A 158 -4.48 18.61 -10.15
CA ASP A 158 -3.19 18.59 -9.44
C ASP A 158 -2.48 19.96 -9.35
N LYS A 159 -2.53 20.79 -10.40
CA LYS A 159 -1.93 22.13 -10.38
C LYS A 159 -2.57 23.08 -9.38
N LEU A 160 -3.87 22.91 -9.10
CA LEU A 160 -4.56 23.70 -8.07
C LEU A 160 -4.09 23.28 -6.69
N GLN A 161 -3.92 21.97 -6.46
CA GLN A 161 -3.34 21.44 -5.24
C GLN A 161 -1.91 21.96 -5.04
N GLU A 162 -1.06 21.85 -6.06
CA GLU A 162 0.33 22.31 -6.00
C GLU A 162 0.42 23.82 -5.74
N ALA A 163 -0.39 24.62 -6.44
CA ALA A 163 -0.45 26.05 -6.23
C ALA A 163 -0.91 26.40 -4.80
N ALA A 164 -2.00 25.80 -4.34
CA ALA A 164 -2.52 26.01 -2.98
C ALA A 164 -1.49 25.60 -1.92
N TYR A 165 -0.81 24.47 -2.11
CA TYR A 165 0.22 23.97 -1.21
C TYR A 165 1.45 24.88 -1.16
N ASN A 166 1.88 25.41 -2.31
CA ASN A 166 3.05 26.28 -2.40
C ASN A 166 2.81 27.73 -1.99
N LEU A 167 1.55 28.14 -1.74
CA LEU A 167 1.24 29.43 -1.12
C LEU A 167 1.64 29.48 0.36
N MET A 168 1.76 28.33 1.01
CA MET A 168 2.16 28.24 2.41
C MET A 168 3.68 28.26 2.55
N LEU A 169 4.19 29.03 3.52
CA LEU A 169 5.60 28.98 3.88
C LEU A 169 5.99 27.56 4.34
N PRO A 170 7.22 27.09 4.05
CA PRO A 170 7.69 25.77 4.49
C PRO A 170 7.44 25.49 5.97
N GLU A 171 7.68 26.47 6.84
CA GLU A 171 7.55 26.34 8.29
C GLU A 171 6.08 26.14 8.71
N ASP A 172 5.17 26.91 8.10
CA ASP A 172 3.74 26.78 8.33
C ASP A 172 3.22 25.42 7.85
N ARG A 173 3.68 24.95 6.69
CA ARG A 173 3.31 23.62 6.16
C ARG A 173 3.63 22.53 7.15
N CYS A 174 4.84 22.53 7.72
CA CYS A 174 5.25 21.54 8.71
C CYS A 174 4.35 21.53 9.96
N LEU A 175 3.99 22.72 10.45
CA LEU A 175 3.10 22.86 11.61
C LEU A 175 1.69 22.36 11.31
N PHE A 176 1.13 22.71 10.15
CA PHE A 176 -0.19 22.23 9.74
C PHE A 176 -0.22 20.71 9.58
N HIS A 177 0.75 20.14 8.86
CA HIS A 177 0.89 18.69 8.68
C HIS A 177 0.89 17.93 10.01
N SER A 178 1.68 18.39 10.98
CA SER A 178 1.73 17.80 12.32
C SER A 178 0.40 17.92 13.05
N LYS A 179 -0.23 19.09 12.98
CA LYS A 179 -1.50 19.38 13.65
C LYS A 179 -2.63 18.51 13.11
N PHE A 180 -2.71 18.35 11.78
CA PHE A 180 -3.66 17.45 11.13
C PHE A 180 -3.39 15.99 11.48
N GLY A 181 -2.14 15.55 11.40
CA GLY A 181 -1.75 14.19 11.73
C GLY A 181 -2.08 13.80 13.18
N LEU A 182 -1.74 14.66 14.15
CA LEU A 182 -2.07 14.45 15.57
C LEU A 182 -3.58 14.47 15.82
N ALA A 183 -4.34 15.32 15.12
CA ALA A 183 -5.79 15.35 15.21
C ALA A 183 -6.43 14.03 14.72
N LEU A 184 -5.83 13.38 13.72
CA LEU A 184 -6.25 12.06 13.23
C LEU A 184 -5.96 10.94 14.26
N VAL A 185 -4.82 11.01 14.96
CA VAL A 185 -4.41 10.00 15.97
C VAL A 185 -5.27 10.06 17.24
N HIS A 186 -5.59 11.26 17.73
CA HIS A 186 -6.34 11.44 18.98
C HIS A 186 -7.81 11.02 18.94
N ARG A 187 -8.28 10.46 17.81
CA ARG A 187 -9.63 9.92 17.70
C ARG A 187 -9.67 8.49 18.23
N GLN A 188 -10.12 8.31 19.48
CA GLN A 188 -10.75 7.07 19.93
C GLN A 188 -12.12 6.94 19.24
N LEU A 189 -12.16 6.33 18.07
CA LEU A 189 -13.38 5.77 17.51
C LEU A 189 -12.97 4.46 16.84
N ASP A 190 -13.82 3.44 16.97
CA ASP A 190 -13.70 2.13 16.32
C ASP A 190 -13.76 2.19 14.76
N LEU A 191 -13.31 3.30 14.17
CA LEU A 191 -13.46 3.71 12.77
C LEU A 191 -12.12 3.93 12.05
N ILE A 192 -10.99 3.88 12.75
CA ILE A 192 -9.67 4.00 12.11
C ILE A 192 -9.38 2.70 11.37
N ASP A 193 -9.54 2.74 10.05
CA ASP A 193 -8.98 1.71 9.17
C ASP A 193 -7.48 1.97 8.95
N ASP A 194 -6.80 0.99 8.36
CA ASP A 194 -5.37 1.07 8.10
C ASP A 194 -5.02 2.30 7.24
N GLY A 195 -5.88 2.69 6.29
CA GLY A 195 -5.68 3.86 5.44
C GLY A 195 -5.62 5.17 6.23
N MET A 196 -6.44 5.31 7.26
CA MET A 196 -6.41 6.46 8.16
C MET A 196 -5.14 6.48 9.03
N LEU A 197 -4.65 5.31 9.49
CA LEU A 197 -3.36 5.23 10.20
C LEU A 197 -2.20 5.67 9.31
N PHE A 198 -2.15 5.17 8.07
CA PHE A 198 -1.13 5.56 7.09
C PHE A 198 -1.19 7.07 6.80
N THR A 199 -2.40 7.61 6.62
CA THR A 199 -2.60 9.04 6.41
C THR A 199 -2.10 9.86 7.60
N ALA A 200 -2.48 9.48 8.82
CA ALA A 200 -2.04 10.16 10.03
C ALA A 200 -0.51 10.15 10.16
N ALA A 201 0.12 8.99 10.02
CA ALA A 201 1.58 8.86 10.10
C ALA A 201 2.28 9.71 9.03
N SER A 202 1.79 9.67 7.78
CA SER A 202 2.34 10.45 6.68
C SER A 202 2.23 11.96 6.93
N GLN A 203 1.09 12.43 7.45
CA GLN A 203 0.90 13.83 7.82
C GLN A 203 1.86 14.26 8.93
N ILE A 204 2.03 13.47 10.00
CA ILE A 204 2.99 13.83 11.07
C ILE A 204 4.42 13.84 10.53
N ASN A 205 4.79 12.87 9.70
CA ASN A 205 6.14 12.76 9.12
C ASN A 205 6.50 13.97 8.24
N LEU A 206 5.55 14.50 7.47
CA LEU A 206 5.73 15.75 6.70
C LEU A 206 5.97 16.97 7.60
N GLY A 207 5.54 16.91 8.85
CA GLY A 207 5.77 17.94 9.85
C GLY A 207 7.17 17.97 10.45
N GLY A 208 7.83 16.81 10.48
CA GLY A 208 9.21 16.67 10.95
C GLY A 208 9.41 16.91 12.46
N PRO A 209 10.65 16.70 12.97
CA PRO A 209 10.93 16.68 14.41
C PRO A 209 10.66 17.99 15.15
N ALA A 210 10.73 19.12 14.46
CA ALA A 210 10.53 20.43 15.05
C ALA A 210 9.09 20.67 15.54
N ALA A 211 8.13 19.89 15.06
CA ALA A 211 6.72 20.07 15.39
C ALA A 211 6.25 19.22 16.59
N ILE A 212 7.08 18.32 17.11
CA ILE A 212 6.79 17.56 18.32
C ILE A 212 7.15 18.41 19.55
N ASN A 213 6.13 18.77 20.32
CA ASN A 213 6.28 19.76 21.38
C ASN A 213 6.45 19.14 22.78
N ASN A 214 6.19 17.85 22.95
CA ASN A 214 6.30 17.18 24.24
C ASN A 214 6.65 15.69 24.13
N ALA A 215 7.02 15.08 25.27
CA ALA A 215 7.43 13.68 25.33
C ALA A 215 6.30 12.69 25.03
N GLU A 216 5.04 13.04 25.35
CA GLU A 216 3.88 12.18 25.09
C GLU A 216 3.61 12.04 23.58
N GLN A 217 3.66 13.15 22.84
CA GLN A 217 3.53 13.17 21.38
C GLN A 217 4.64 12.38 20.70
N SER A 218 5.87 12.47 21.22
CA SER A 218 7.01 11.68 20.71
C SER A 218 6.77 10.18 20.85
N VAL A 219 6.24 9.73 21.99
CA VAL A 219 5.92 8.30 22.21
C VAL A 219 4.76 7.85 21.32
N GLN A 220 3.73 8.67 21.18
CA GLN A 220 2.59 8.38 20.29
C GLN A 220 3.04 8.25 18.83
N MET A 221 3.93 9.12 18.37
CA MET A 221 4.49 9.06 17.03
C MET A 221 5.34 7.81 16.81
N ALA A 222 6.23 7.50 17.75
CA ALA A 222 7.03 6.28 17.70
C ALA A 222 6.19 5.02 17.59
N SER A 223 5.15 4.92 18.42
CA SER A 223 4.20 3.80 18.36
C SER A 223 3.46 3.75 17.02
N LEU A 224 3.06 4.90 16.49
CA LEU A 224 2.33 4.99 15.22
C LEU A 224 3.21 4.58 14.04
N ASN A 225 4.39 5.19 13.87
CA ASN A 225 5.31 4.91 12.77
C ASN A 225 5.79 3.46 12.78
N LEU A 226 6.03 2.90 13.98
CA LEU A 226 6.33 1.47 14.11
C LEU A 226 5.16 0.61 13.62
N THR A 227 3.93 0.92 14.03
CA THR A 227 2.74 0.17 13.63
C THR A 227 2.49 0.24 12.12
N VAL A 228 2.52 1.43 11.52
CA VAL A 228 2.28 1.57 10.08
C VAL A 228 3.43 1.00 9.26
N GLY A 229 4.67 1.11 9.75
CA GLY A 229 5.84 0.52 9.11
C GLY A 229 5.75 -1.01 9.09
N THR A 230 5.40 -1.64 10.21
CA THR A 230 5.20 -3.10 10.28
C THR A 230 4.05 -3.55 9.37
N LYS A 231 2.91 -2.83 9.36
CA LYS A 231 1.81 -3.12 8.42
C LYS A 231 2.25 -3.00 6.96
N ALA A 232 3.06 -2.00 6.62
CA ALA A 232 3.60 -1.86 5.28
C ALA A 232 4.52 -3.04 4.91
N MET A 233 5.34 -3.54 5.83
CA MET A 233 6.14 -4.76 5.63
C MET A 233 5.25 -6.00 5.40
N GLU A 234 4.16 -6.15 6.16
CA GLU A 234 3.19 -7.25 5.98
C GLU A 234 2.54 -7.21 4.57
N MET A 235 2.33 -6.00 4.05
CA MET A 235 1.87 -5.76 2.67
C MET A 235 2.99 -5.84 1.62
N SER A 236 4.22 -6.16 2.03
CA SER A 236 5.43 -6.18 1.19
C SER A 236 5.79 -4.82 0.55
N ASP A 237 5.28 -3.71 1.08
CA ASP A 237 5.68 -2.36 0.71
C ASP A 237 6.88 -1.89 1.56
N PHE A 238 8.03 -2.49 1.29
CA PHE A 238 9.28 -2.19 2.00
C PHE A 238 9.77 -0.76 1.78
N SER A 239 9.34 -0.10 0.69
CA SER A 239 9.72 1.29 0.42
C SER A 239 9.01 2.24 1.39
N SER A 240 7.68 2.11 1.51
CA SER A 240 6.90 2.89 2.47
C SER A 240 7.28 2.55 3.91
N ALA A 241 7.43 1.25 4.23
CA ALA A 241 7.88 0.81 5.56
C ALA A 241 9.21 1.47 5.96
N TYR A 242 10.22 1.42 5.08
CA TYR A 242 11.49 2.09 5.31
C TYR A 242 11.29 3.57 5.60
N SER A 243 10.45 4.26 4.83
CA SER A 243 10.20 5.69 5.03
C SER A 243 9.61 5.97 6.41
N PHE A 244 8.65 5.18 6.90
CA PHE A 244 8.08 5.36 8.24
C PHE A 244 9.14 5.16 9.34
N PHE A 245 9.99 4.14 9.23
CA PHE A 245 11.06 3.90 10.20
C PHE A 245 12.16 4.97 10.14
N ASP A 246 12.57 5.39 8.95
CA ASP A 246 13.60 6.42 8.74
C ASP A 246 13.15 7.78 9.28
N HIS A 247 11.89 8.14 9.03
CA HIS A 247 11.28 9.29 9.67
C HIS A 247 11.37 9.14 11.19
N GLU A 248 10.88 8.03 11.77
CA GLU A 248 10.92 7.84 13.22
C GLU A 248 12.33 7.93 13.82
N ILE A 249 13.33 7.35 13.14
CA ILE A 249 14.73 7.45 13.54
C ILE A 249 15.19 8.91 13.58
N SER A 250 14.72 9.76 12.66
CA SER A 250 15.02 11.20 12.65
C SER A 250 14.42 11.97 13.85
N PHE A 251 13.38 11.44 14.51
CA PHE A 251 12.78 12.01 15.72
C PHE A 251 13.51 11.59 17.00
N LEU A 252 14.37 10.58 16.94
CA LEU A 252 15.08 10.08 18.12
C LEU A 252 16.11 11.10 18.64
N LYS A 253 16.07 11.37 19.94
CA LYS A 253 17.05 12.23 20.62
C LYS A 253 18.41 11.54 20.71
N LYS A 254 19.49 12.32 20.84
CA LYS A 254 20.89 11.81 20.87
C LYS A 254 21.19 10.63 21.80
N ARG A 255 20.42 10.41 22.87
CA ARG A 255 20.61 9.33 23.86
C ARG A 255 19.59 8.19 23.74
N HIS A 256 18.93 8.05 22.58
CA HIS A 256 17.86 7.08 22.37
C HIS A 256 18.29 5.63 22.63
N TRP A 257 19.52 5.23 22.31
CA TRP A 257 20.05 3.90 22.64
C TRP A 257 20.15 3.63 24.16
N GLN A 258 20.30 4.68 24.98
CA GLN A 258 20.34 4.56 26.44
C GLN A 258 18.96 4.67 27.07
N GLU A 259 18.16 5.64 26.62
CA GLU A 259 16.86 6.00 27.22
C GLU A 259 15.70 5.16 26.67
N HIS A 260 15.78 4.72 25.40
CA HIS A 260 14.74 4.02 24.65
C HIS A 260 15.34 2.86 23.83
N TYR A 261 16.08 1.98 24.50
CA TYR A 261 16.86 0.91 23.86
C TYR A 261 16.00 0.00 22.97
N ASP A 262 14.90 -0.55 23.51
CA ASP A 262 14.09 -1.55 22.79
C ASP A 262 13.46 -0.96 21.53
N LEU A 263 12.91 0.27 21.64
CA LEU A 263 12.36 1.01 20.49
C LEU A 263 13.45 1.29 19.44
N SER A 264 14.63 1.72 19.89
CA SER A 264 15.76 2.00 18.99
C SER A 264 16.19 0.75 18.25
N LEU A 265 16.34 -0.38 18.97
CA LEU A 265 16.71 -1.64 18.35
C LEU A 265 15.69 -2.05 17.30
N GLN A 266 14.41 -2.05 17.66
CA GLN A 266 13.33 -2.46 16.77
C GLN A 266 13.23 -1.59 15.50
N LEU A 267 13.32 -0.26 15.64
CA LEU A 267 13.27 0.65 14.48
C LEU A 267 14.44 0.41 13.52
N PHE A 268 15.66 0.31 14.06
CA PHE A 268 16.85 0.10 13.24
C PHE A 268 16.84 -1.30 12.59
N GLU A 269 16.38 -2.34 13.27
CA GLU A 269 16.21 -3.69 12.69
C GLU A 269 15.18 -3.67 11.56
N CYS A 270 13.99 -3.11 11.78
CA CYS A 270 12.96 -3.04 10.75
C CYS A 270 13.42 -2.20 9.54
N ALA A 271 14.11 -1.08 9.77
CA ALA A 271 14.70 -0.27 8.70
C ALA A 271 15.81 -1.05 7.94
N SER A 272 16.64 -1.81 8.66
CA SER A 272 17.68 -2.69 8.08
C SER A 272 17.06 -3.72 7.14
N ILE A 273 16.02 -4.44 7.59
CA ILE A 273 15.31 -5.42 6.77
C ILE A 273 14.71 -4.77 5.52
N CYS A 274 14.11 -3.58 5.65
CA CYS A 274 13.55 -2.87 4.50
C CYS A 274 14.64 -2.42 3.53
N ALA A 275 15.80 -1.95 4.02
CA ALA A 275 16.94 -1.58 3.19
C ALA A 275 17.48 -2.81 2.43
N LEU A 276 17.61 -3.95 3.09
CA LEU A 276 17.97 -5.22 2.47
C LEU A 276 17.00 -5.61 1.34
N ALA A 277 15.69 -5.59 1.62
CA ALA A 277 14.65 -5.94 0.65
C ALA A 277 14.66 -5.04 -0.59
N LYS A 278 15.06 -3.77 -0.43
CA LYS A 278 15.21 -2.80 -1.52
C LYS A 278 16.56 -2.89 -2.25
N GLY A 279 17.51 -3.67 -1.74
CA GLY A 279 18.89 -3.70 -2.24
C GLY A 279 19.68 -2.42 -1.92
N ASP A 280 19.24 -1.60 -0.96
CA ASP A 280 19.95 -0.40 -0.53
C ASP A 280 21.07 -0.76 0.46
N VAL A 281 22.21 -1.18 -0.11
CA VAL A 281 23.39 -1.62 0.65
C VAL A 281 23.97 -0.50 1.52
N VAL A 282 23.84 0.77 1.09
CA VAL A 282 24.41 1.91 1.82
C VAL A 282 23.64 2.12 3.12
N SER A 283 22.32 2.26 3.04
CA SER A 283 21.47 2.43 4.21
C SER A 283 21.53 1.22 5.13
N LEU A 284 21.52 0.00 4.57
CA LEU A 284 21.70 -1.22 5.33
C LEU A 284 22.98 -1.21 6.15
N THR A 285 24.10 -0.85 5.54
CA THR A 285 25.41 -0.82 6.22
C THR A 285 25.40 0.17 7.37
N LEU A 286 24.87 1.38 7.13
CA LEU A 286 24.79 2.43 8.15
C LEU A 286 23.93 1.98 9.35
N LEU A 287 22.74 1.43 9.09
CA LEU A 287 21.82 0.95 10.12
C LEU A 287 22.41 -0.23 10.89
N SER A 288 22.99 -1.18 10.17
CA SER A 288 23.63 -2.36 10.76
C SER A 288 24.77 -1.98 11.70
N ASP A 289 25.63 -1.04 11.30
CA ASP A 289 26.76 -0.63 12.12
C ASP A 289 26.31 0.10 13.40
N GLN A 290 25.17 0.79 13.39
CA GLN A 290 24.56 1.35 14.60
C GLN A 290 24.10 0.23 15.55
N ILE A 291 23.38 -0.77 15.06
CA ILE A 291 22.91 -1.90 15.88
C ILE A 291 24.11 -2.64 16.49
N LEU A 292 25.09 -3.02 15.68
CA LEU A 292 26.28 -3.76 16.14
C LEU A 292 27.09 -3.00 17.20
N ARG A 293 27.11 -1.66 17.11
CA ARG A 293 27.82 -0.79 18.04
C ARG A 293 27.09 -0.62 19.37
N PHE A 294 25.77 -0.49 19.36
CA PHE A 294 24.99 -0.11 20.54
C PHE A 294 24.19 -1.25 21.17
N ALA A 295 24.05 -2.39 20.50
CA ALA A 295 23.39 -3.56 21.06
C ALA A 295 24.07 -4.03 22.36
N LYS A 296 23.25 -4.20 23.41
CA LYS A 296 23.65 -4.57 24.77
C LYS A 296 23.96 -6.05 24.89
N ARG A 297 23.31 -6.89 24.08
CA ARG A 297 23.46 -8.35 24.10
C ARG A 297 23.97 -8.83 22.74
N PHE A 298 24.51 -10.05 22.72
CA PHE A 298 24.97 -10.66 21.48
C PHE A 298 23.78 -11.09 20.62
N GLU A 299 22.72 -11.61 21.24
CA GLU A 299 21.49 -12.06 20.61
C GLU A 299 20.83 -10.95 19.79
N ASP A 300 20.84 -9.72 20.31
CA ASP A 300 20.32 -8.51 19.65
C ASP A 300 21.08 -8.17 18.36
N LYS A 301 22.25 -8.78 18.09
CA LYS A 301 23.04 -8.58 16.87
C LYS A 301 22.78 -9.62 15.80
N LEU A 302 22.10 -10.73 16.13
CA LEU A 302 22.02 -11.90 15.26
C LEU A 302 21.29 -11.60 13.94
N ASN A 303 20.15 -10.91 14.00
CA ASN A 303 19.39 -10.51 12.81
C ASN A 303 20.25 -9.65 11.88
N THR A 304 20.92 -8.64 12.43
CA THR A 304 21.81 -7.76 11.67
C THR A 304 23.01 -8.49 11.07
N MET A 305 23.61 -9.42 11.81
CA MET A 305 24.71 -10.22 11.29
C MET A 305 24.25 -11.13 10.14
N PHE A 306 23.05 -11.71 10.24
CA PHE A 306 22.43 -12.48 9.17
C PHE A 306 22.16 -11.62 7.92
N ASP A 307 21.66 -10.39 8.09
CA ASP A 307 21.46 -9.44 6.98
C ASP A 307 22.79 -9.12 6.27
N LYS A 308 23.87 -8.90 7.02
CA LYS A 308 25.21 -8.64 6.46
C LYS A 308 25.77 -9.84 5.68
N VAL A 309 25.61 -11.06 6.20
CA VAL A 309 25.97 -12.31 5.48
C VAL A 309 25.18 -12.42 4.18
N THR A 310 23.89 -12.08 4.22
CA THR A 310 23.00 -12.14 3.07
C THR A 310 23.43 -11.16 1.98
N VAL A 311 23.79 -9.91 2.33
CA VAL A 311 24.33 -8.95 1.35
C VAL A 311 25.70 -9.35 0.81
N LEU A 312 26.61 -9.89 1.63
CA LEU A 312 27.89 -10.39 1.14
C LEU A 312 27.69 -11.49 0.10
N THR A 313 26.70 -12.37 0.32
CA THR A 313 26.29 -13.40 -0.64
C THR A 313 25.77 -12.79 -1.94
N TYR A 314 24.85 -11.82 -1.86
CA TYR A 314 24.31 -11.15 -3.06
C TYR A 314 25.33 -10.29 -3.81
N THR A 315 26.35 -9.78 -3.14
CA THR A 315 27.43 -8.96 -3.73
C THR A 315 28.63 -9.78 -4.19
N SER A 316 28.48 -11.12 -4.29
CA SER A 316 29.50 -12.06 -4.74
C SER A 316 30.78 -12.10 -3.89
N LYS A 317 30.69 -11.66 -2.63
CA LYS A 317 31.77 -11.73 -1.63
C LYS A 317 31.60 -12.99 -0.77
N LEU A 318 31.60 -14.14 -1.45
CA LEU A 318 31.31 -15.44 -0.83
C LEU A 318 32.32 -15.82 0.27
N PRO A 319 33.65 -15.64 0.11
CA PRO A 319 34.60 -15.96 1.16
C PRO A 319 34.36 -15.16 2.45
N GLU A 320 34.06 -13.87 2.32
CA GLU A 320 33.74 -13.00 3.47
C GLU A 320 32.41 -13.36 4.11
N SER A 321 31.40 -13.70 3.29
CA SER A 321 30.09 -14.18 3.74
C SER A 321 30.23 -15.45 4.61
N VAL A 322 30.94 -16.46 4.10
CA VAL A 322 31.17 -17.74 4.79
C VAL A 322 31.98 -17.54 6.06
N SER A 323 33.06 -16.76 6.00
CA SER A 323 33.88 -16.45 7.17
C SER A 323 33.08 -15.77 8.29
N MET A 324 32.23 -14.80 7.92
CA MET A 324 31.34 -14.12 8.87
C MET A 324 30.31 -15.09 9.45
N ALA A 325 29.66 -15.92 8.63
CA ALA A 325 28.69 -16.90 9.10
C ALA A 325 29.30 -17.92 10.08
N ILE A 326 30.49 -18.46 9.78
CA ILE A 326 31.23 -19.37 10.67
C ILE A 326 31.56 -18.68 12.00
N SER A 327 32.02 -17.44 11.95
CA SER A 327 32.34 -16.65 13.16
C SER A 327 31.11 -16.43 14.05
N VAL A 328 29.94 -16.18 13.45
CA VAL A 328 28.67 -16.04 14.20
C VAL A 328 28.25 -17.37 14.83
N LEU A 329 28.33 -18.47 14.07
CA LEU A 329 27.98 -19.81 14.58
C LEU A 329 28.90 -20.25 15.73
N SER A 330 30.21 -19.98 15.63
CA SER A 330 31.16 -20.27 16.69
C SER A 330 30.85 -19.50 17.98
N GLN A 331 30.44 -18.23 17.87
CA GLN A 331 29.99 -17.44 19.03
C GLN A 331 28.69 -17.97 19.66
N LEU A 332 27.88 -18.70 18.89
CA LEU A 332 26.69 -19.43 19.38
C LEU A 332 27.04 -20.83 19.94
N GLY A 333 28.32 -21.23 19.95
CA GLY A 333 28.76 -22.55 20.38
C GLY A 333 28.48 -23.66 19.36
N ILE A 334 28.24 -23.30 18.10
CA ILE A 334 28.02 -24.24 17.00
C ILE A 334 29.31 -24.34 16.19
N GLU A 335 30.02 -25.46 16.31
CA GLU A 335 31.19 -25.76 15.48
C GLU A 335 30.75 -26.51 14.23
N LEU A 336 31.15 -25.98 13.06
CA LEU A 336 30.96 -26.67 11.79
C LEU A 336 32.12 -27.64 11.55
N PRO A 337 31.88 -28.84 10.99
CA PRO A 337 32.95 -29.73 10.59
C PRO A 337 33.85 -29.01 9.57
N GLU A 338 35.17 -29.09 9.73
CA GLU A 338 36.10 -28.71 8.66
C GLU A 338 35.79 -29.60 7.45
N THR A 339 35.09 -29.06 6.45
CA THR A 339 34.91 -29.77 5.18
C THR A 339 36.26 -29.88 4.50
N SER A 340 36.84 -31.08 4.49
CA SER A 340 37.92 -31.39 3.56
C SER A 340 37.40 -31.26 2.13
N GLU A 341 38.20 -30.72 1.22
CA GLU A 341 37.88 -30.53 -0.21
C GLU A 341 37.41 -31.81 -0.95
N SER A 342 37.46 -32.97 -0.30
CA SER A 342 36.92 -34.25 -0.78
C SER A 342 35.40 -34.29 -0.96
N ASP A 343 34.65 -33.47 -0.21
CA ASP A 343 33.20 -33.65 -0.07
C ASP A 343 32.37 -32.80 -1.06
N LEU A 344 33.03 -31.93 -1.84
CA LEU A 344 32.40 -31.06 -2.85
C LEU A 344 32.35 -31.67 -4.25
N LYS A 345 32.68 -32.97 -4.40
CA LYS A 345 32.58 -33.73 -5.66
C LYS A 345 31.56 -34.85 -5.53
N THR A 346 30.28 -34.53 -5.53
CA THR A 346 29.18 -35.42 -5.95
C THR A 346 27.98 -34.56 -6.30
#